data_AF-A0A8J6H044-F1
#
_entry.id   AF-A0A8J6H044-F1
#
_cell.length_a   1.000
_cell.length_b   1.000
_cell.length_c   1.000
_cell.angle_alpha   90.00
_cell.angle_beta   90.00
_cell.angle_gamma   90.00
#
_symmetry.space_group_name_H-M   'P 1'
#
loop_
_entity.id
_entity.type
_entity.pdbx_description
1 polymer ?
#
loop_
_entity_poly.entity_id
_entity_poly.type
_entity_poly.pdbx_seq_one_letter_code
_entity_poly.pdbx_strand_id
1 'polypeptide(L)'
;MGESIPLAAPVPVEQAVLETFFSHLGIFSYDKAKDNVEKEREANKSAGGSWLSLLAALAHLAAAEKVYHSLTYLGQKLGGQSFFSRKDSIRTIYTSLHNELKKVATGRGAPGGTAPHVEELLPHLSEQLCFFVQARMEIADFYEKMYALSTQKFINTEELVGILDTILKKYSSRFHHPILSPLESSFQLEVGVLSHLLRAQAQISEWKFLPSLVTLHNAHTKLQSWGQTFEKQRETKKHLFGGQSQKAVQPPHLFLWLMKLKTMLLAKFSFYFHEALSRQTTASEMKALTAKANPDLFGKISSFIRK
;
A
#
# COMPACT_ATOMS: atom_id res chain seq x y z
N MET A 1 6.16 -24.57 45.34
CA MET A 1 6.69 -23.35 44.70
C MET A 1 5.95 -23.17 43.39
N GLY A 2 4.91 -22.33 43.39
CA GLY A 2 4.20 -21.95 42.17
C GLY A 2 4.72 -20.59 41.74
N GLU A 3 5.48 -20.54 40.66
CA GLU A 3 5.85 -19.28 40.02
C GLU A 3 4.60 -18.66 39.41
N SER A 4 4.13 -17.58 40.03
CA SER A 4 3.11 -16.71 39.46
C SER A 4 3.68 -16.07 38.20
N ILE A 5 3.14 -16.45 37.04
CA ILE A 5 3.35 -15.77 35.77
C ILE A 5 3.00 -14.29 35.99
N PRO A 6 3.93 -13.34 35.76
CA PRO A 6 3.59 -11.93 35.91
C PRO A 6 2.50 -11.58 34.89
N LEU A 7 1.31 -11.25 35.39
CA LEU A 7 0.24 -10.62 34.62
C LEU A 7 0.84 -9.41 33.92
N ALA A 8 0.86 -9.44 32.58
CA ALA A 8 1.35 -8.33 31.77
C ALA A 8 0.68 -7.03 32.24
N ALA A 9 1.49 -6.01 32.53
CA ALA A 9 0.98 -4.70 32.91
C ALA A 9 -0.04 -4.23 31.86
N PRO A 10 -1.18 -3.63 32.28
CA PRO A 10 -2.20 -3.18 31.35
C PRO A 10 -1.59 -2.22 30.32
N VAL A 11 -1.91 -2.45 29.03
CA VAL A 11 -1.43 -1.59 27.94
C VAL A 11 -1.91 -0.17 28.20
N PRO A 12 -1.02 0.84 28.15
CA PRO A 12 -1.40 2.23 28.32
C PRO A 12 -2.46 2.66 27.30
N VAL A 13 -3.37 3.53 27.71
CA VAL A 13 -4.51 3.96 26.88
C VAL A 13 -4.03 4.59 25.58
N GLU A 14 -3.00 5.44 25.64
CA GLU A 14 -2.41 6.11 24.49
C GLU A 14 -1.81 5.10 23.50
N GLN A 15 -1.14 4.06 24.00
CA GLN A 15 -0.60 2.99 23.16
C GLN A 15 -1.72 2.22 22.47
N ALA A 16 -2.80 1.88 23.18
CA ALA A 16 -3.94 1.18 22.61
C ALA A 16 -4.64 2.00 21.51
N VAL A 17 -4.74 3.33 21.69
CA VAL A 17 -5.25 4.24 20.66
C VAL A 17 -4.38 4.19 19.40
N LEU A 18 -3.05 4.29 19.55
CA LEU A 18 -2.12 4.23 18.42
C LEU A 18 -2.19 2.88 17.70
N GLU A 19 -2.15 1.77 18.43
CA GLU A 19 -2.27 0.43 17.85
C GLU A 19 -3.59 0.25 17.08
N THR A 20 -4.70 0.76 17.64
CA THR A 20 -6.00 0.75 16.97
C THR A 20 -5.98 1.60 15.70
N PHE A 21 -5.39 2.79 15.74
CA PHE A 21 -5.24 3.67 14.59
C PHE A 21 -4.47 2.99 13.46
N PHE A 22 -3.27 2.47 13.73
CA PHE A 22 -2.43 1.85 12.70
C PHE A 22 -2.98 0.50 12.22
N SER A 23 -3.69 -0.23 13.08
CA SER A 23 -4.45 -1.42 12.66
C SER A 23 -5.52 -1.07 11.63
N HIS A 24 -6.32 -0.02 11.87
CA HIS A 24 -7.29 0.48 10.88
C HIS A 24 -6.62 0.95 9.59
N LEU A 25 -5.46 1.61 9.69
CA LEU A 25 -4.70 2.11 8.55
C LEU A 25 -4.17 0.98 7.68
N GLY A 26 -3.59 -0.07 8.29
CA GLY A 26 -3.05 -1.24 7.58
C GLY A 26 -4.10 -2.07 6.83
N ILE A 27 -5.37 -1.91 7.18
CA ILE A 27 -6.50 -2.57 6.48
C ILE A 27 -7.30 -1.59 5.61
N PHE A 28 -6.69 -0.44 5.26
CA PHE A 28 -7.27 0.58 4.38
C PHE A 28 -8.59 1.18 4.89
N SER A 29 -8.86 1.10 6.20
CA SER A 29 -10.06 1.65 6.84
C SER A 29 -9.83 3.08 7.31
N TYR A 30 -9.48 3.97 6.39
CA TYR A 30 -9.04 5.35 6.65
C TYR A 30 -10.04 6.18 7.46
N ASP A 31 -11.32 6.09 7.12
CA ASP A 31 -12.37 6.84 7.83
C ASP A 31 -12.46 6.40 9.30
N LYS A 32 -12.34 5.10 9.57
CA LYS A 32 -12.31 4.58 10.95
C LYS A 32 -11.05 4.97 11.71
N ALA A 33 -9.90 4.98 11.04
CA ALA A 33 -8.64 5.42 11.63
C ALA A 33 -8.75 6.88 12.05
N LYS A 34 -9.26 7.74 11.15
CA LYS A 34 -9.51 9.15 11.42
C LYS A 34 -10.50 9.36 12.56
N ASP A 35 -11.67 8.71 12.50
CA ASP A 35 -12.71 8.82 13.54
C ASP A 35 -12.18 8.38 14.93
N ASN A 36 -11.30 7.37 14.97
CA ASN A 36 -10.71 6.87 16.21
C ASN A 36 -9.87 7.94 16.92
N VAL A 37 -8.97 8.62 16.21
CA VAL A 37 -8.10 9.66 16.80
C VAL A 37 -8.83 10.98 17.03
N GLU A 38 -9.85 11.31 16.22
CA GLU A 38 -10.69 12.49 16.44
C GLU A 38 -11.55 12.34 17.70
N LYS A 39 -12.13 11.17 17.94
CA LYS A 39 -12.87 10.88 19.18
C LYS A 39 -11.97 10.99 20.41
N GLU A 40 -10.76 10.44 20.34
CA GLU A 40 -9.80 10.53 21.44
C GLU A 40 -9.41 11.98 21.74
N ARG A 41 -9.19 12.77 20.68
CA ARG A 41 -8.86 14.19 20.78
C ARG A 41 -9.99 15.01 21.39
N GLU A 42 -11.24 14.73 21.03
CA GLU A 42 -12.41 15.43 21.59
C GLU A 42 -12.71 15.02 23.04
N ALA A 43 -12.45 13.76 23.40
CA ALA A 43 -12.61 13.27 24.77
C ALA A 43 -11.54 13.83 25.72
N ASN A 44 -10.33 14.09 25.23
CA ASN A 44 -9.17 14.46 26.05
C ASN A 44 -8.64 15.87 25.74
N LYS A 45 -9.53 16.87 25.63
CA LYS A 45 -9.14 18.26 25.31
C LYS A 45 -8.15 18.90 26.29
N SER A 46 -8.03 18.37 27.50
CA SER A 46 -7.08 18.80 28.53
C SER A 46 -5.76 18.02 28.56
N ALA A 47 -5.56 17.06 27.65
CA ALA A 47 -4.32 16.30 27.56
C ALA A 47 -3.13 17.16 27.07
N GLY A 48 -1.92 16.65 27.26
CA GLY A 48 -0.68 17.33 26.84
C GLY A 48 -0.71 17.79 25.37
N GLY A 49 -0.22 19.00 25.12
CA GLY A 49 -0.29 19.62 23.79
C GLY A 49 0.43 18.84 22.68
N SER A 50 1.48 18.07 23.03
CA SER A 50 2.19 17.18 22.11
C SER A 50 1.32 16.00 21.66
N TRP A 51 0.57 15.39 22.57
CA TRP A 51 -0.36 14.30 22.27
C TRP A 51 -1.49 14.76 21.35
N LEU A 52 -2.13 15.89 21.67
CA LEU A 52 -3.19 16.46 20.82
C LEU A 52 -2.68 16.84 19.42
N SER A 53 -1.44 17.31 19.34
CA SER A 53 -0.77 17.61 18.07
C SER A 53 -0.50 16.36 17.25
N LEU A 54 -0.08 15.26 17.89
CA LEU A 54 0.07 13.98 17.21
C LEU A 54 -1.27 13.46 16.70
N LEU A 55 -2.33 13.45 17.54
CA LEU A 55 -3.66 12.98 17.13
C LEU A 55 -4.18 13.76 15.91
N ALA A 56 -3.95 15.07 15.86
CA ALA A 56 -4.29 15.90 14.70
C ALA A 56 -3.48 15.48 13.45
N ALA A 57 -2.17 15.26 13.59
CA ALA A 57 -1.33 14.78 12.48
C ALA A 57 -1.74 13.37 12.01
N LEU A 58 -2.16 12.48 12.90
CA LEU A 58 -2.66 11.14 12.54
C LEU A 58 -3.99 11.20 11.80
N ALA A 59 -4.91 12.09 12.20
CA ALA A 59 -6.15 12.34 11.45
C ALA A 59 -5.85 12.83 10.02
N HIS A 60 -4.87 13.72 9.88
CA HIS A 60 -4.39 14.20 8.59
C HIS A 60 -3.72 13.07 7.77
N LEU A 61 -2.89 12.24 8.39
CA LEU A 61 -2.29 11.05 7.75
C LEU A 61 -3.35 10.10 7.19
N ALA A 62 -4.39 9.79 7.95
CA ALA A 62 -5.48 8.92 7.47
C ALA A 62 -6.18 9.50 6.23
N ALA A 63 -6.41 10.82 6.21
CA ALA A 63 -6.96 11.50 5.05
C ALA A 63 -5.99 11.49 3.85
N ALA A 64 -4.70 11.72 4.08
CA ALA A 64 -3.67 11.69 3.05
C ALA A 64 -3.53 10.29 2.41
N GLU A 65 -3.46 9.23 3.22
CA GLU A 65 -3.37 7.85 2.73
C GLU A 65 -4.62 7.44 1.93
N LYS A 66 -5.81 7.94 2.30
CA LYS A 66 -7.05 7.71 1.53
C LYS A 66 -6.95 8.29 0.12
N VAL A 67 -6.47 9.53 0.00
CA VAL A 67 -6.26 10.19 -1.29
C VAL A 67 -5.16 9.44 -2.08
N TYR A 68 -4.06 9.10 -1.42
CA TYR A 68 -2.95 8.37 -2.02
C TYR A 68 -3.35 6.99 -2.56
N HIS A 69 -4.22 6.23 -1.91
CA HIS A 69 -4.59 4.92 -2.47
C HIS A 69 -5.71 5.00 -3.51
N SER A 70 -6.31 6.19 -3.67
CA SER A 70 -7.31 6.43 -4.71
C SER A 70 -6.67 6.58 -6.08
N LEU A 71 -5.54 7.32 -6.21
CA LEU A 71 -4.79 7.63 -7.44
C LEU A 71 -5.59 7.39 -8.72
N THR A 72 -6.74 8.07 -8.85
CA THR A 72 -7.76 7.70 -9.83
C THR A 72 -7.31 7.96 -11.27
N TYR A 73 -6.22 8.73 -11.46
CA TYR A 73 -5.57 8.93 -12.74
C TYR A 73 -4.92 7.65 -13.30
N LEU A 74 -4.56 6.68 -12.45
CA LEU A 74 -3.94 5.43 -12.90
C LEU A 74 -4.94 4.60 -13.71
N GLY A 75 -4.63 4.36 -14.99
CA GLY A 75 -5.50 3.60 -15.89
C GLY A 75 -6.58 4.42 -16.61
N GLN A 76 -6.60 5.74 -16.41
CA GLN A 76 -7.32 6.66 -17.29
C GLN A 76 -6.50 6.95 -18.56
N LYS A 77 -7.17 7.23 -19.69
CA LYS A 77 -6.50 7.72 -20.89
C LYS A 77 -6.13 9.19 -20.71
N LEU A 78 -4.91 9.58 -21.13
CA LEU A 78 -4.46 10.96 -21.12
C LEU A 78 -5.46 11.85 -21.90
N GLY A 79 -6.02 12.89 -21.28
CA GLY A 79 -7.05 13.76 -21.87
C GLY A 79 -8.48 13.52 -21.39
N GLY A 80 -8.75 12.44 -20.63
CA GLY A 80 -9.91 12.41 -19.75
C GLY A 80 -9.75 13.51 -18.70
N GLN A 81 -10.81 14.26 -18.41
CA GLN A 81 -10.80 15.32 -17.38
C GLN A 81 -10.23 14.75 -16.08
N SER A 82 -8.94 15.04 -15.82
CA SER A 82 -8.28 14.64 -14.59
C SER A 82 -8.93 15.45 -13.49
N PHE A 83 -9.81 14.81 -12.72
CA PHE A 83 -10.46 15.43 -11.56
C PHE A 83 -9.43 15.89 -10.49
N PHE A 84 -8.14 15.57 -10.65
CA PHE A 84 -7.03 16.08 -9.83
C PHE A 84 -6.47 17.44 -10.27
N SER A 85 -7.01 18.08 -11.31
CA SER A 85 -6.52 19.41 -11.69
C SER A 85 -6.84 20.51 -10.67
N ARG A 86 -7.69 20.31 -9.64
CA ARG A 86 -7.97 21.35 -8.66
C ARG A 86 -8.17 20.81 -7.25
N LYS A 87 -7.45 21.46 -6.34
CA LYS A 87 -7.48 21.38 -4.87
C LYS A 87 -6.58 20.29 -4.26
N ASP A 88 -5.32 20.70 -4.11
CA ASP A 88 -4.18 20.06 -3.42
C ASP A 88 -3.60 18.81 -4.08
N SER A 89 -2.37 18.96 -4.60
CA SER A 89 -1.57 17.80 -5.03
C SER A 89 -1.23 16.93 -3.82
N ILE A 90 -1.10 15.62 -4.04
CA ILE A 90 -0.69 14.65 -3.02
C ILE A 90 0.60 15.12 -2.32
N ARG A 91 1.53 15.71 -3.10
CA ARG A 91 2.76 16.32 -2.58
C ARG A 91 2.48 17.42 -1.54
N THR A 92 1.56 18.34 -1.82
CA THR A 92 1.22 19.44 -0.88
C THR A 92 0.66 18.88 0.42
N ILE A 93 -0.25 17.91 0.34
CA ILE A 93 -0.86 17.25 1.51
C ILE A 93 0.22 16.63 2.40
N TYR A 94 1.07 15.77 1.83
CA TYR A 94 2.15 15.13 2.58
C TYR A 94 3.23 16.10 3.06
N THR A 95 3.47 17.21 2.35
CA THR A 95 4.40 18.26 2.80
C THR A 95 3.88 18.97 4.06
N SER A 96 2.59 19.31 4.10
CA SER A 96 1.96 19.87 5.31
C SER A 96 2.05 18.89 6.48
N LEU A 97 1.65 17.64 6.25
CA LEU A 97 1.71 16.58 7.25
C LEU A 97 3.13 16.36 7.77
N HIS A 98 4.13 16.34 6.90
CA HIS A 98 5.53 16.21 7.29
C HIS A 98 5.96 17.34 8.24
N ASN A 99 5.55 18.57 7.95
CA ASN A 99 5.86 19.73 8.80
C ASN A 99 5.14 19.67 10.16
N GLU A 100 3.91 19.16 10.20
CA GLU A 100 3.17 18.91 11.45
C GLU A 100 3.89 17.87 12.31
N LEU A 101 4.21 16.70 11.73
CA LEU A 101 4.93 15.62 12.43
C LEU A 101 6.31 16.07 12.91
N LYS A 102 7.04 16.85 12.10
CA LYS A 102 8.35 17.38 12.48
C LYS A 102 8.26 18.29 13.71
N LYS A 103 7.21 19.10 13.84
CA LYS A 103 6.98 19.93 15.03
C LYS A 103 6.70 19.09 16.27
N VAL A 104 5.98 17.98 16.13
CA VAL A 104 5.75 17.03 17.23
C VAL A 104 7.05 16.34 17.63
N ALA A 105 7.88 15.96 16.66
CA ALA A 105 9.18 15.33 16.92
C ALA A 105 10.17 16.26 17.63
N THR A 106 10.20 17.55 17.28
CA THR A 106 11.12 18.54 17.90
C THR A 106 10.52 19.27 19.10
N GLY A 107 9.23 19.10 19.35
CA GLY A 107 8.51 19.75 20.44
C GLY A 107 8.96 19.20 21.78
N ARG A 108 9.77 19.98 22.52
CA ARG A 108 9.93 19.78 23.96
C ARG A 108 8.62 20.18 24.61
N GLY A 109 7.81 19.21 25.04
CA GLY A 109 6.58 19.48 25.78
C GLY A 109 6.87 20.36 26.99
N ALA A 110 5.94 21.26 27.33
CA ALA A 110 5.91 21.81 28.68
C ALA A 110 5.70 20.63 29.64
N PRO A 111 6.49 20.50 30.72
CA PRO A 111 6.34 19.39 31.66
C PRO A 111 4.96 19.47 32.31
N GLY A 112 4.11 18.48 32.05
CA GLY A 112 2.79 18.35 32.67
C GLY A 112 1.66 18.09 31.68
N GLY A 113 1.16 16.85 31.66
CA GLY A 113 -0.11 16.50 31.00
C GLY A 113 -0.14 15.11 30.36
N THR A 114 0.99 14.44 30.20
CA THR A 114 1.11 13.11 29.56
C THR A 114 1.91 12.16 30.45
N ALA A 115 1.60 10.85 30.41
CA ALA A 115 2.35 9.87 31.18
C ALA A 115 3.81 9.76 30.69
N PRO A 116 4.82 9.56 31.56
CA PRO A 116 6.24 9.68 31.22
C PRO A 116 6.68 8.84 30.00
N HIS A 117 6.17 7.62 29.87
CA HIS A 117 6.47 6.72 28.76
C HIS A 117 5.95 7.19 27.38
N VAL A 118 4.89 8.02 27.35
CA VAL A 118 4.31 8.56 26.12
C VAL A 118 5.19 9.72 25.66
N GLU A 119 5.72 10.51 26.58
CA GLU A 119 6.62 11.62 26.25
C GLU A 119 7.92 11.16 25.57
N GLU A 120 8.40 9.96 25.87
CA GLU A 120 9.55 9.34 25.18
C GLU A 120 9.17 8.69 23.84
N LEU A 121 7.96 8.10 23.76
CA LEU A 121 7.47 7.42 22.55
C LEU A 121 7.10 8.39 21.42
N LEU A 122 6.48 9.53 21.74
CA LEU A 122 5.92 10.45 20.74
C LEU A 122 6.98 11.02 19.78
N PRO A 123 8.16 11.51 20.24
CA PRO A 123 9.17 12.04 19.34
C PRO A 123 9.71 10.97 18.39
N HIS A 124 9.97 9.77 18.92
CA HIS A 124 10.48 8.64 18.15
C HIS A 124 9.48 8.18 17.07
N LEU A 125 8.20 8.06 17.44
CA LEU A 125 7.15 7.70 16.51
C LEU A 125 6.96 8.76 15.41
N SER A 126 6.97 10.04 15.81
CA SER A 126 6.80 11.16 14.88
C SER A 126 7.96 11.25 13.87
N GLU A 127 9.20 11.00 14.31
CA GLU A 127 10.36 10.94 13.42
C GLU A 127 10.23 9.82 12.38
N GLN A 128 9.82 8.61 12.82
CA GLN A 128 9.61 7.50 11.89
C GLN A 128 8.47 7.78 10.89
N LEU A 129 7.39 8.44 11.35
CA LEU A 129 6.31 8.89 10.48
C LEU A 129 6.78 9.95 9.47
N CYS A 130 7.72 10.82 9.82
CA CYS A 130 8.34 11.73 8.85
C CYS A 130 9.03 10.95 7.73
N PHE A 131 9.79 9.88 8.03
CA PHE A 131 10.41 9.04 6.99
C PHE A 131 9.36 8.33 6.14
N PHE A 132 8.29 7.81 6.75
CA PHE A 132 7.19 7.19 6.01
C PHE A 132 6.54 8.18 5.03
N VAL A 133 6.23 9.39 5.49
CA VAL A 133 5.63 10.46 4.67
C VAL A 133 6.56 10.88 3.52
N GLN A 134 7.87 10.96 3.76
CA GLN A 134 8.85 11.21 2.70
C GLN A 134 8.86 10.08 1.66
N ALA A 135 8.86 8.82 2.12
CA ALA A 135 8.80 7.67 1.23
C ALA A 135 7.53 7.68 0.37
N ARG A 136 6.38 8.04 0.95
CA ARG A 136 5.11 8.21 0.24
C ARG A 136 5.17 9.27 -0.85
N MET A 137 5.79 10.43 -0.57
CA MET A 137 5.97 11.47 -1.59
C MET A 137 6.81 10.98 -2.76
N GLU A 138 7.94 10.29 -2.50
CA GLU A 138 8.79 9.76 -3.59
C GLU A 138 8.07 8.71 -4.44
N ILE A 139 7.23 7.87 -3.84
CA ILE A 139 6.44 6.88 -4.60
C ILE A 139 5.28 7.54 -5.35
N ALA A 140 4.64 8.56 -4.78
CA ALA A 140 3.63 9.34 -5.51
C ALA A 140 4.24 9.96 -6.78
N ASP A 141 5.43 10.55 -6.65
CA ASP A 141 6.18 11.11 -7.77
C ASP A 141 6.56 10.04 -8.80
N PHE A 142 6.90 8.84 -8.32
CA PHE A 142 7.16 7.69 -9.18
C PHE A 142 5.92 7.30 -10.01
N TYR A 143 4.73 7.23 -9.39
CA TYR A 143 3.48 6.97 -10.11
C TYR A 143 3.13 8.08 -11.11
N GLU A 144 3.38 9.34 -10.77
CA GLU A 144 3.21 10.46 -11.70
C GLU A 144 4.17 10.34 -12.89
N LYS A 145 5.45 9.99 -12.66
CA LYS A 145 6.42 9.70 -13.73
C LYS A 145 5.93 8.56 -14.62
N MET A 146 5.45 7.46 -14.05
CA MET A 146 4.91 6.33 -14.82
C MET A 146 3.70 6.74 -15.67
N TYR A 147 2.81 7.56 -15.12
CA TYR A 147 1.65 8.07 -15.85
C TYR A 147 2.08 9.00 -17.00
N ALA A 148 3.02 9.90 -16.77
CA ALA A 148 3.57 10.78 -17.82
C ALA A 148 4.23 9.98 -18.96
N LEU A 149 4.86 8.83 -18.65
CA LEU A 149 5.46 7.94 -19.63
C LEU A 149 4.43 7.13 -20.43
N SER A 150 3.14 7.13 -20.08
CA SER A 150 2.13 6.29 -20.74
C SER A 150 1.83 6.67 -22.19
N THR A 151 2.22 7.87 -22.63
CA THR A 151 2.09 8.33 -24.03
C THR A 151 3.32 8.03 -24.88
N GLN A 152 4.41 7.60 -24.25
CA GLN A 152 5.62 7.26 -24.96
C GLN A 152 5.45 5.94 -25.71
N LYS A 153 6.09 5.83 -26.88
CA LYS A 153 6.06 4.60 -27.69
C LYS A 153 6.77 3.43 -26.99
N PHE A 154 7.77 3.74 -26.17
CA PHE A 154 8.54 2.79 -25.39
C PHE A 154 8.76 3.33 -23.98
N ILE A 155 8.84 2.43 -23.01
CA ILE A 155 9.10 2.77 -21.61
C ILE A 155 10.36 2.00 -21.20
N ASN A 156 11.42 2.72 -20.81
CA ASN A 156 12.61 2.11 -20.24
C ASN A 156 12.27 1.58 -18.84
N THR A 157 11.89 0.30 -18.79
CA THR A 157 11.38 -0.30 -17.56
C THR A 157 12.52 -0.62 -16.58
N GLU A 158 13.75 -0.83 -17.08
CA GLU A 158 14.92 -1.10 -16.24
C GLU A 158 15.31 0.13 -15.41
N GLU A 159 15.27 1.33 -16.00
CA GLU A 159 15.46 2.59 -15.27
C GLU A 159 14.42 2.75 -14.15
N LEU A 160 13.14 2.45 -14.43
CA LEU A 160 12.07 2.52 -13.44
C LEU A 160 12.28 1.55 -12.28
N VAL A 161 12.78 0.34 -12.55
CA VAL A 161 13.15 -0.62 -11.50
C VAL A 161 14.27 -0.07 -10.63
N GLY A 162 15.33 0.52 -11.24
CA GLY A 162 16.45 1.10 -10.50
C GLY A 162 16.05 2.25 -9.56
N ILE A 163 15.11 3.10 -10.00
CA ILE A 163 14.55 4.17 -9.16
C ILE A 163 13.81 3.57 -7.96
N LEU A 164 12.95 2.58 -8.19
CA LEU A 164 12.14 1.99 -7.14
C LEU A 164 12.98 1.21 -6.12
N ASP A 165 13.99 0.47 -6.58
CA ASP A 165 14.93 -0.24 -5.70
C ASP A 165 15.75 0.75 -4.85
N THR A 166 16.06 1.95 -5.38
CA THR A 166 16.71 3.02 -4.61
C THR A 166 15.80 3.54 -3.49
N ILE A 167 14.52 3.80 -3.79
CA ILE A 167 13.52 4.24 -2.78
C ILE A 167 13.38 3.17 -1.70
N LEU A 168 13.24 1.89 -2.09
CA LEU A 168 13.09 0.78 -1.16
C LEU A 168 14.30 0.66 -0.23
N LYS A 169 15.52 0.71 -0.78
CA LYS A 169 16.77 0.67 0.00
C LYS A 169 16.89 1.85 0.96
N LYS A 170 16.46 3.05 0.54
CA LYS A 170 16.53 4.28 1.35
C LYS A 170 15.61 4.22 2.57
N TYR A 171 14.43 3.62 2.47
CA TYR A 171 13.39 3.71 3.50
C TYR A 171 13.06 2.42 4.25
N SER A 172 13.44 1.25 3.73
CA SER A 172 13.08 -0.06 4.30
C SER A 172 13.38 -0.26 5.79
N SER A 173 14.39 0.44 6.34
CA SER A 173 14.79 0.36 7.74
C SER A 173 14.57 1.66 8.51
N ARG A 174 13.68 2.54 8.05
CA ARG A 174 13.50 3.89 8.64
C ARG A 174 12.23 4.05 9.49
N PHE A 175 11.28 3.11 9.42
CA PHE A 175 10.05 3.11 10.21
C PHE A 175 9.72 1.71 10.77
N HIS A 176 10.56 1.24 11.69
CA HIS A 176 10.56 -0.14 12.22
C HIS A 176 9.91 -0.30 13.61
N HIS A 177 9.31 0.76 14.16
CA HIS A 177 8.62 0.64 15.44
C HIS A 177 7.46 -0.38 15.33
N PRO A 178 7.25 -1.30 16.28
CA PRO A 178 6.22 -2.36 16.17
C PRO A 178 4.80 -1.84 15.92
N ILE A 179 4.44 -0.70 16.53
CA ILE A 179 3.14 -0.03 16.30
C ILE A 179 2.98 0.41 14.82
N LEU A 180 4.07 0.69 14.11
CA LEU A 180 4.09 1.06 12.69
C LEU A 180 4.18 -0.14 11.74
N SER A 181 4.30 -1.38 12.23
CA SER A 181 4.36 -2.57 11.38
C SER A 181 3.23 -2.68 10.34
N PRO A 182 1.98 -2.23 10.60
CA PRO A 182 0.95 -2.19 9.56
C PRO A 182 1.29 -1.27 8.38
N LEU A 183 1.90 -0.11 8.65
CA LEU A 183 2.36 0.82 7.62
C LEU A 183 3.55 0.26 6.85
N GLU A 184 4.51 -0.30 7.58
CA GLU A 184 5.69 -0.93 6.99
C GLU A 184 5.28 -2.07 6.05
N SER A 185 4.40 -2.96 6.51
CA SER A 185 3.90 -4.09 5.74
C SER A 185 3.18 -3.63 4.47
N SER A 186 2.34 -2.59 4.56
CA SER A 186 1.64 -2.03 3.40
C SER A 186 2.62 -1.44 2.38
N PHE A 187 3.60 -0.66 2.86
CA PHE A 187 4.64 -0.07 2.02
C PHE A 187 5.47 -1.13 1.30
N GLN A 188 5.97 -2.14 2.04
CA GLN A 188 6.77 -3.23 1.50
C GLN A 188 6.00 -4.07 0.48
N LEU A 189 4.70 -4.29 0.73
CA LEU A 189 3.83 -5.00 -0.20
C LEU A 189 3.67 -4.21 -1.50
N GLU A 190 3.29 -2.94 -1.42
CA GLU A 190 3.03 -2.09 -2.58
C GLU A 190 4.28 -1.92 -3.44
N VAL A 191 5.36 -1.42 -2.86
CA VAL A 191 6.63 -1.16 -3.54
C VAL A 191 7.24 -2.45 -4.05
N GLY A 192 7.20 -3.51 -3.24
CA GLY A 192 7.73 -4.82 -3.61
C GLY A 192 6.96 -5.45 -4.78
N VAL A 193 5.63 -5.37 -4.80
CA VAL A 193 4.82 -5.85 -5.93
C VAL A 193 5.10 -5.02 -7.17
N LEU A 194 5.15 -3.69 -7.06
CA LEU A 194 5.43 -2.80 -8.17
C LEU A 194 6.81 -3.08 -8.79
N SER A 195 7.85 -3.26 -7.97
CA SER A 195 9.20 -3.63 -8.42
C SER A 195 9.21 -4.96 -9.18
N HIS A 196 8.55 -6.00 -8.64
CA HIS A 196 8.42 -7.28 -9.35
C HIS A 196 7.68 -7.15 -10.68
N LEU A 197 6.58 -6.38 -10.75
CA LEU A 197 5.82 -6.22 -11.99
C LEU A 197 6.64 -5.50 -13.06
N LEU A 198 7.35 -4.43 -12.71
CA LEU A 198 8.23 -3.71 -13.63
C LEU A 198 9.41 -4.58 -14.08
N ARG A 199 10.04 -5.31 -13.15
CA ARG A 199 11.13 -6.25 -13.48
C ARG A 199 10.66 -7.37 -14.41
N ALA A 200 9.48 -7.94 -14.15
CA ALA A 200 8.87 -8.92 -15.04
C ALA A 200 8.57 -8.32 -16.42
N GLN A 201 8.07 -7.08 -16.49
CA GLN A 201 7.84 -6.38 -17.75
C GLN A 201 9.14 -6.23 -18.58
N ALA A 202 10.24 -5.81 -17.95
CA ALA A 202 11.55 -5.70 -18.60
C ALA A 202 12.05 -7.06 -19.12
N GLN A 203 11.97 -8.10 -18.29
CA GLN A 203 12.39 -9.45 -18.65
C GLN A 203 11.54 -10.06 -19.78
N ILE A 204 10.22 -9.82 -19.78
CA ILE A 204 9.32 -10.27 -20.86
C ILE A 204 9.67 -9.58 -22.18
N SER A 205 9.97 -8.27 -22.16
CA SER A 205 10.38 -7.58 -23.40
C SER A 205 11.70 -8.09 -23.98
N GLU A 206 12.57 -8.65 -23.14
CA GLU A 206 13.85 -9.25 -23.55
C GLU A 206 13.75 -10.77 -23.77
N TRP A 207 12.55 -11.35 -23.81
CA TRP A 207 12.34 -12.79 -24.03
C TRP A 207 13.03 -13.70 -22.99
N LYS A 208 13.24 -13.20 -21.77
CA LYS A 208 13.84 -13.97 -20.67
C LYS A 208 12.78 -14.83 -19.96
N PHE A 209 12.55 -16.05 -20.45
CA PHE A 209 11.51 -16.97 -19.95
C PHE A 209 11.59 -17.24 -18.44
N LEU A 210 12.62 -17.95 -17.96
CA LEU A 210 12.71 -18.35 -16.54
C LEU A 210 12.76 -17.15 -15.58
N PRO A 211 13.55 -16.08 -15.84
CA PRO A 211 13.56 -14.91 -14.96
C PRO A 211 12.20 -14.22 -14.84
N SER A 212 11.49 -14.06 -15.96
CA SER A 212 10.16 -13.44 -15.95
C SER A 212 9.11 -14.31 -15.28
N LEU A 213 9.19 -15.64 -15.43
CA LEU A 213 8.31 -16.59 -14.75
C LEU A 213 8.42 -16.45 -13.22
N VAL A 214 9.65 -16.51 -12.68
CA VAL A 214 9.90 -16.40 -11.24
C VAL A 214 9.44 -15.05 -10.70
N THR A 215 9.79 -13.97 -11.39
CA THR A 215 9.46 -12.60 -10.95
C THR A 215 7.94 -12.35 -10.98
N LEU A 216 7.26 -12.83 -12.03
CA LEU A 216 5.80 -12.71 -12.15
C LEU A 216 5.07 -13.57 -11.11
N HIS A 217 5.60 -14.75 -10.79
CA HIS A 217 5.10 -15.59 -9.71
C HIS A 217 5.21 -14.88 -8.35
N ASN A 218 6.35 -14.25 -8.04
CA ASN A 218 6.53 -13.50 -6.79
C ASN A 218 5.50 -12.37 -6.64
N ALA A 219 5.25 -11.59 -7.69
CA ALA A 219 4.20 -10.57 -7.69
C ALA A 219 2.81 -11.19 -7.46
N HIS A 220 2.52 -12.31 -8.14
CA HIS A 220 1.24 -13.00 -8.01
C HIS A 220 1.01 -13.51 -6.58
N THR A 221 1.97 -14.22 -5.99
CA THR A 221 1.85 -14.81 -4.65
C THR A 221 1.62 -13.74 -3.59
N LYS A 222 2.38 -12.63 -3.64
CA LYS A 222 2.18 -11.48 -2.74
C LYS A 222 0.78 -10.86 -2.87
N LEU A 223 0.34 -10.60 -4.10
CA LEU A 223 -1.00 -10.03 -4.36
C LEU A 223 -2.14 -10.98 -3.95
N GLN A 224 -1.99 -12.29 -4.17
CA GLN A 224 -2.98 -13.29 -3.75
C GLN A 224 -3.08 -13.37 -2.22
N SER A 225 -1.94 -13.44 -1.53
CA SER A 225 -1.90 -13.46 -0.06
C SER A 225 -2.55 -12.21 0.54
N TRP A 226 -2.26 -11.04 -0.02
CA TRP A 226 -2.91 -9.80 0.37
C TRP A 226 -4.41 -9.83 0.11
N GLY A 227 -4.84 -10.24 -1.09
CA GLY A 227 -6.25 -10.30 -1.47
C GLY A 227 -7.06 -11.22 -0.55
N GLN A 228 -6.52 -12.39 -0.20
CA GLN A 228 -7.16 -13.30 0.76
C GLN A 228 -7.27 -12.70 2.16
N THR A 229 -6.21 -12.01 2.62
CA THR A 229 -6.19 -11.36 3.93
C THR A 229 -7.21 -10.21 3.98
N PHE A 230 -7.26 -9.40 2.94
CA PHE A 230 -8.21 -8.30 2.79
C PHE A 230 -9.66 -8.80 2.78
N GLU A 231 -9.95 -9.88 2.06
CA GLU A 231 -11.28 -10.48 2.01
C GLU A 231 -11.71 -11.06 3.36
N LYS A 232 -10.83 -11.79 4.06
CA LYS A 232 -11.12 -12.31 5.41
C LYS A 232 -11.47 -11.18 6.38
N GLN A 233 -10.71 -10.08 6.37
CA GLN A 233 -10.97 -8.91 7.21
C GLN A 233 -12.29 -8.21 6.86
N ARG A 234 -12.77 -8.37 5.62
CA ARG A 234 -14.07 -7.87 5.16
C ARG A 234 -15.22 -8.77 5.62
N GLU A 235 -15.02 -10.09 5.63
CA GLU A 235 -16.01 -11.10 6.04
C GLU A 235 -16.21 -11.15 7.56
N THR A 236 -15.13 -11.12 8.37
CA THR A 236 -15.24 -11.10 9.84
C THR A 236 -16.10 -9.94 10.34
N LYS A 237 -16.09 -8.80 9.63
CA LYS A 237 -16.92 -7.62 9.95
C LYS A 237 -18.41 -7.82 9.67
N LYS A 238 -18.81 -8.74 8.78
CA LYS A 238 -20.23 -9.02 8.46
C LYS A 238 -20.95 -9.83 9.53
N HIS A 239 -20.23 -10.65 10.31
CA HIS A 239 -20.84 -11.59 11.25
C HIS A 239 -20.99 -11.05 12.69
N LEU A 240 -20.37 -9.92 13.01
CA LEU A 240 -20.39 -9.33 14.37
C LEU A 240 -21.55 -8.35 14.59
N PHE A 241 -22.23 -7.89 13.54
CA PHE A 241 -23.31 -6.91 13.64
C PHE A 241 -24.49 -7.35 12.77
N GLY A 242 -25.42 -8.09 13.38
CA GLY A 242 -26.71 -8.40 12.77
C GLY A 242 -27.53 -7.12 12.60
N GLY A 243 -27.46 -6.51 11.42
CA GLY A 243 -28.31 -5.37 11.06
C GLY A 243 -27.60 -4.31 10.23
N GLN A 244 -28.11 -4.10 9.02
CA GLN A 244 -27.69 -3.13 8.00
C GLN A 244 -26.44 -3.49 7.19
N SER A 245 -26.67 -3.66 5.88
CA SER A 245 -25.66 -3.82 4.84
C SER A 245 -24.71 -2.62 4.83
N GLN A 246 -23.63 -2.68 5.60
CA GLN A 246 -22.51 -1.77 5.40
C GLN A 246 -21.96 -2.05 3.99
N LYS A 247 -21.86 -1.00 3.15
CA LYS A 247 -21.22 -1.09 1.84
C LYS A 247 -19.85 -1.76 2.03
N ALA A 248 -19.67 -2.93 1.43
CA ALA A 248 -18.44 -3.69 1.53
C ALA A 248 -17.26 -2.78 1.18
N VAL A 249 -16.26 -2.71 2.08
CA VAL A 249 -15.03 -1.96 1.85
C VAL A 249 -14.42 -2.48 0.55
N GLN A 250 -14.35 -1.60 -0.45
CA GLN A 250 -13.78 -1.94 -1.75
C GLN A 250 -12.25 -1.91 -1.64
N PRO A 251 -11.54 -2.78 -2.37
CA PRO A 251 -10.10 -2.69 -2.48
C PRO A 251 -9.70 -1.30 -2.98
N PRO A 252 -8.60 -0.72 -2.47
CA PRO A 252 -8.13 0.57 -2.96
C PRO A 252 -7.80 0.50 -4.44
N HIS A 253 -8.09 1.58 -5.17
CA HIS A 253 -7.93 1.64 -6.62
C HIS A 253 -6.49 1.36 -7.08
N LEU A 254 -5.49 1.82 -6.31
CA LEU A 254 -4.10 1.51 -6.59
C LEU A 254 -3.83 -0.01 -6.66
N PHE A 255 -4.37 -0.78 -5.71
CA PHE A 255 -4.20 -2.23 -5.70
C PHE A 255 -4.98 -2.92 -6.81
N LEU A 256 -6.16 -2.39 -7.18
CA LEU A 256 -6.88 -2.84 -8.38
C LEU A 256 -6.04 -2.61 -9.64
N TRP A 257 -5.34 -1.48 -9.72
CA TRP A 257 -4.43 -1.18 -10.82
C TRP A 257 -3.22 -2.14 -10.85
N LEU A 258 -2.61 -2.46 -9.70
CA LEU A 258 -1.53 -3.46 -9.61
C LEU A 258 -2.01 -4.85 -10.08
N MET A 259 -3.21 -5.26 -9.68
CA MET A 259 -3.83 -6.52 -10.13
C MET A 259 -4.08 -6.53 -11.65
N LYS A 260 -4.51 -5.39 -12.20
CA LYS A 260 -4.72 -5.21 -13.65
C LYS A 260 -3.39 -5.30 -14.41
N LEU A 261 -2.34 -4.63 -13.93
CA LEU A 261 -0.99 -4.72 -14.51
C LEU A 261 -0.47 -6.15 -14.47
N LYS A 262 -0.59 -6.85 -13.33
CA LYS A 262 -0.23 -8.27 -13.18
C LYS A 262 -0.96 -9.15 -14.21
N THR A 263 -2.25 -8.91 -14.41
CA THR A 263 -3.06 -9.70 -15.36
C THR A 263 -2.62 -9.46 -16.81
N MET A 264 -2.33 -8.21 -17.16
CA MET A 264 -1.81 -7.85 -18.49
C MET A 264 -0.45 -8.51 -18.74
N LEU A 265 0.48 -8.44 -17.78
CA LEU A 265 1.79 -9.07 -17.91
C LEU A 265 1.69 -10.59 -17.97
N LEU A 266 0.74 -11.21 -17.25
CA LEU A 266 0.49 -12.64 -17.34
C LEU A 266 -0.02 -13.04 -18.73
N ALA A 267 -0.95 -12.26 -19.32
CA ALA A 267 -1.42 -12.49 -20.68
C ALA A 267 -0.27 -12.37 -21.69
N LYS A 268 0.58 -11.34 -21.55
CA LYS A 268 1.76 -11.13 -22.41
C LYS A 268 2.78 -12.27 -22.27
N PHE A 269 3.09 -12.67 -21.03
CA PHE A 269 3.99 -13.80 -20.72
C PHE A 269 3.47 -15.11 -21.33
N SER A 270 2.20 -15.43 -21.08
CA SER A 270 1.58 -16.68 -21.57
C SER A 270 1.57 -16.73 -23.09
N PHE A 271 1.42 -15.58 -23.76
CA PHE A 271 1.47 -15.48 -25.20
C PHE A 271 2.90 -15.61 -25.75
N TYR A 272 3.85 -14.83 -25.23
CA TYR A 272 5.23 -14.80 -25.75
C TYR A 272 5.95 -16.13 -25.55
N PHE A 273 5.67 -16.83 -24.45
CA PHE A 273 6.31 -18.09 -24.10
C PHE A 273 5.39 -19.30 -24.29
N HIS A 274 4.33 -19.17 -25.10
CA HIS A 274 3.34 -20.24 -25.29
C HIS A 274 3.98 -21.57 -25.71
N GLU A 275 4.97 -21.55 -26.61
CA GLU A 275 5.69 -22.75 -27.06
C GLU A 275 6.47 -23.44 -25.93
N ALA A 276 7.20 -22.66 -25.12
CA ALA A 276 7.94 -23.20 -23.99
C ALA A 276 6.98 -23.77 -22.94
N LEU A 277 5.90 -23.04 -22.63
CA LEU A 277 4.88 -23.44 -21.67
C LEU A 277 4.17 -24.73 -22.12
N SER A 278 3.77 -24.85 -23.38
CA SER A 278 3.06 -26.03 -23.87
C SER A 278 3.93 -27.29 -23.89
N ARG A 279 5.26 -27.15 -24.04
CA ARG A 279 6.21 -28.27 -23.98
C ARG A 279 6.59 -28.67 -22.55
N GLN A 280 6.58 -27.74 -21.61
CA GLN A 280 7.09 -27.95 -20.25
C GLN A 280 5.99 -28.07 -19.18
N THR A 281 4.72 -27.97 -19.55
CA THR A 281 3.58 -28.13 -18.64
C THR A 281 2.63 -29.21 -19.13
N THR A 282 1.82 -29.74 -18.23
CA THR A 282 0.72 -30.63 -18.59
C THR A 282 -0.44 -29.86 -19.24
N ALA A 283 -1.29 -30.55 -19.99
CA ALA A 283 -2.48 -29.94 -20.60
C ALA A 283 -3.41 -29.29 -19.56
N SER A 284 -3.49 -29.87 -18.35
CA SER A 284 -4.28 -29.31 -17.24
C SER A 284 -3.70 -27.99 -16.72
N GLU A 285 -2.39 -27.95 -16.49
CA GLU A 285 -1.69 -26.74 -16.04
C GLU A 285 -1.74 -25.63 -17.09
N MET A 286 -1.57 -25.97 -18.36
CA MET A 286 -1.68 -25.02 -19.45
C MET A 286 -3.09 -24.43 -19.53
N LYS A 287 -4.14 -25.25 -19.37
CA LYS A 287 -5.53 -24.77 -19.32
C LYS A 287 -5.77 -23.86 -18.12
N ALA A 288 -5.21 -24.20 -16.95
CA ALA A 288 -5.32 -23.37 -15.75
C ALA A 288 -4.59 -22.01 -15.90
N LEU A 289 -3.46 -21.99 -16.60
CA LEU A 289 -2.73 -20.77 -16.94
C LEU A 289 -3.54 -19.89 -17.90
N THR A 290 -4.04 -20.47 -19.01
CA THR A 290 -4.84 -19.75 -20.00
C THR A 290 -6.12 -19.18 -19.39
N ALA A 291 -6.77 -19.89 -18.47
CA ALA A 291 -7.95 -19.37 -17.76
C ALA A 291 -7.65 -18.09 -16.95
N LYS A 292 -6.40 -17.90 -16.52
CA LYS A 292 -5.95 -16.70 -15.80
C LYS A 292 -5.38 -15.62 -16.74
N ALA A 293 -5.01 -15.98 -17.98
CA ALA A 293 -4.50 -15.07 -18.99
C ALA A 293 -5.67 -14.31 -19.65
N ASN A 294 -5.93 -13.08 -19.19
CA ASN A 294 -6.99 -12.25 -19.75
C ASN A 294 -6.40 -10.95 -20.35
N PRO A 295 -6.46 -10.75 -21.68
CA PRO A 295 -7.08 -11.63 -22.68
C PRO A 295 -6.21 -12.85 -23.05
N ASP A 296 -6.87 -13.94 -23.47
CA ASP A 296 -6.20 -15.09 -24.10
C ASP A 296 -5.80 -14.72 -25.53
N LEU A 297 -4.57 -14.23 -25.70
CA LEU A 297 -4.04 -13.79 -26.99
C LEU A 297 -3.81 -14.97 -27.95
N PHE A 298 -3.35 -16.11 -27.43
CA PHE A 298 -3.11 -17.30 -28.26
C PHE A 298 -4.42 -17.86 -28.81
N GLY A 299 -5.45 -17.97 -27.97
CA GLY A 299 -6.80 -18.39 -28.39
C GLY A 299 -7.42 -17.43 -29.40
N LYS A 300 -7.19 -16.11 -29.26
CA LYS A 300 -7.63 -15.11 -30.24
C LYS A 300 -6.99 -15.31 -31.61
N ILE A 301 -5.66 -15.50 -31.67
CA ILE A 301 -4.97 -15.76 -32.95
C ILE A 301 -5.40 -17.09 -33.54
N SER A 302 -5.51 -18.14 -32.72
CA SER A 302 -5.98 -19.46 -33.16
C SER A 302 -7.39 -19.39 -33.76
N SER A 303 -8.28 -18.60 -33.15
CA SER A 303 -9.64 -18.38 -33.67
C SER A 303 -9.65 -17.52 -34.93
N PHE A 304 -8.72 -16.57 -35.07
CA PHE A 304 -8.54 -15.77 -36.28
C PHE A 304 -8.08 -16.62 -37.46
N ILE A 305 -7.11 -17.52 -37.27
CA ILE A 305 -6.61 -18.42 -38.33
C ILE A 305 -7.68 -19.42 -38.80
N ARG A 306 -8.59 -19.82 -37.91
CA ARG A 306 -9.69 -20.75 -38.23
C ARG A 306 -10.86 -20.08 -38.95
N LYS A 307 -10.96 -18.75 -38.92
CA LYS A 307 -11.98 -17.97 -39.63
C LYS A 307 -11.51 -17.64 -41.03
#